data_AF-A0AA94XPS5-F1
#
_entry.id   AF-A0AA94XPS5-F1
#
_cell.length_a   1.000
_cell.length_b   1.000
_cell.length_c   1.000
_cell.angle_alpha   90.00
_cell.angle_beta   90.00
_cell.angle_gamma   90.00
#
_symmetry.space_group_name_H-M   'P 1'
#
loop_
_entity.id
_entity.type
_entity.pdbx_description
1 polymer ?
#
loop_
_entity_poly.entity_id
_entity_poly.type
_entity_poly.pdbx_seq_one_letter_code
_entity_poly.pdbx_strand_id
1 'polypeptide(L)'
;MDISDCAQLVQVSRNGVTESRHYGAAVVLGPDGTTLMALGNPEALIFPRSAVKPFQAIASLRCGAELDDEQLALACASHIGTFAHQDVARRMLASAGLNESDLQCPQSWPVDSATRTQMTLEHLPKSAVAFNCSGKHAGFLLAAKASGSGTAGYLDPDHPVQRMARSVLEEFCGPLPFTGIDGCGAPAVQMSLKSLAHGFQQLVVSEQKEAQRVVAAMRNHPWAVRGKGHPNSEVIEQTGAIAKLGAEGVLAMAAPNSLTVAIKMLDGSSRGTDLLALSLLHEFSAIEEAAYRDLRQQLQPVGGTAGARAAGLQLAGADF
;
A
#
# COMPACT_ATOMS: atom_id res chain seq x y z
N MET A 1 10.07 -16.24 1.66
CA MET A 1 8.98 -17.00 1.01
C MET A 1 9.59 -17.85 -0.09
N ASP A 2 9.49 -19.16 0.06
CA ASP A 2 9.85 -20.17 -0.93
C ASP A 2 8.59 -20.66 -1.68
N ILE A 3 8.72 -21.41 -2.77
CA ILE A 3 7.58 -22.08 -3.42
C ILE A 3 6.87 -23.04 -2.46
N SER A 4 7.58 -23.67 -1.52
CA SER A 4 6.98 -24.53 -0.49
C SER A 4 6.09 -23.77 0.50
N ASP A 5 6.26 -22.45 0.61
CA ASP A 5 5.41 -21.59 1.43
C ASP A 5 4.10 -21.19 0.70
N CYS A 6 3.92 -21.59 -0.56
CA CYS A 6 2.90 -21.01 -1.42
C CYS A 6 1.74 -21.98 -1.70
N ALA A 7 0.52 -21.45 -1.70
CA ALA A 7 -0.67 -22.06 -2.30
C ALA A 7 -0.99 -21.39 -3.64
N GLN A 8 -1.78 -22.04 -4.49
CA GLN A 8 -2.38 -21.36 -5.62
C GLN A 8 -3.37 -20.32 -5.07
N LEU A 9 -3.29 -19.07 -5.53
CA LEU A 9 -4.13 -17.98 -5.05
C LEU A 9 -5.07 -17.44 -6.12
N VAL A 10 -4.59 -17.36 -7.36
CA VAL A 10 -5.38 -16.89 -8.51
C VAL A 10 -5.13 -17.79 -9.70
N GLN A 11 -6.20 -18.18 -10.38
CA GLN A 11 -6.17 -18.83 -11.67
C GLN A 11 -6.78 -17.89 -12.71
N VAL A 12 -6.04 -17.66 -13.79
CA VAL A 12 -6.51 -16.95 -14.97
C VAL A 12 -6.93 -17.99 -16.00
N SER A 13 -8.15 -17.90 -16.53
CA SER A 13 -8.63 -18.76 -17.60
C SER A 13 -8.93 -17.98 -18.87
N ARG A 14 -8.74 -18.62 -20.03
CA ARG A 14 -9.14 -18.09 -21.33
C ARG A 14 -9.91 -19.16 -22.08
N ASN A 15 -11.12 -18.83 -22.53
CA ASN A 15 -12.01 -19.79 -23.19
C ASN A 15 -12.26 -21.07 -22.36
N GLY A 16 -12.30 -20.95 -21.03
CA GLY A 16 -12.51 -22.08 -20.12
C GLY A 16 -11.27 -22.94 -19.84
N VAL A 17 -10.11 -22.59 -20.41
CA VAL A 17 -8.84 -23.28 -20.18
C VAL A 17 -7.95 -22.43 -19.27
N THR A 18 -7.28 -23.04 -18.29
CA THR A 18 -6.31 -22.35 -17.45
C THR A 18 -5.14 -21.82 -18.28
N GLU A 19 -4.97 -20.50 -18.30
CA GLU A 19 -3.88 -19.79 -18.99
C GLU A 19 -2.74 -19.45 -18.02
N SER A 20 -3.04 -19.08 -16.78
CA SER A 20 -2.02 -18.72 -15.78
C SER A 20 -2.44 -19.11 -14.38
N ARG A 21 -1.45 -19.40 -13.53
CA ARG A 21 -1.62 -19.67 -12.10
C ARG A 21 -0.67 -18.78 -11.33
N HIS A 22 -1.20 -18.00 -10.39
CA HIS A 22 -0.42 -17.19 -9.47
C HIS A 22 -0.43 -17.88 -8.11
N TYR A 23 0.77 -18.20 -7.63
CA TYR A 23 1.00 -18.82 -6.33
C TYR A 23 1.48 -17.77 -5.33
N GLY A 24 1.20 -17.97 -4.06
CA GLY A 24 1.59 -17.06 -2.99
C GLY A 24 1.10 -17.51 -1.63
N ALA A 25 1.13 -16.60 -0.66
CA ALA A 25 0.45 -16.81 0.62
C ALA A 25 -0.59 -15.71 0.88
N ALA A 26 -1.66 -16.08 1.57
CA ALA A 26 -2.70 -15.18 2.04
C ALA A 26 -3.11 -15.55 3.46
N VAL A 27 -3.46 -14.56 4.27
CA VAL A 27 -3.95 -14.75 5.63
C VAL A 27 -5.13 -13.83 5.90
N VAL A 28 -6.14 -14.34 6.58
CA VAL A 28 -7.30 -13.60 7.08
C VAL A 28 -7.28 -13.64 8.60
N LEU A 29 -7.24 -12.48 9.22
CA LEU A 29 -7.35 -12.31 10.66
C LEU A 29 -8.75 -11.84 11.03
N GLY A 30 -9.37 -12.51 12.00
CA GLY A 30 -10.62 -12.09 12.61
C GLY A 30 -10.40 -10.92 13.57
N PRO A 31 -11.47 -10.23 14.02
CA PRO A 31 -11.37 -9.03 14.85
C PRO A 31 -10.60 -9.20 16.16
N ASP A 32 -10.52 -10.42 16.68
CA ASP A 32 -9.78 -10.80 17.90
C ASP A 32 -8.31 -11.21 17.63
N GLY A 33 -7.85 -11.09 16.40
CA GLY A 33 -6.51 -11.48 15.96
C GLY A 33 -6.36 -12.97 15.63
N THR A 34 -7.41 -13.76 15.74
CA THR A 34 -7.38 -15.19 15.36
C THR A 34 -7.20 -15.33 13.85
N THR A 35 -6.48 -16.36 13.42
CA THR A 35 -6.34 -16.69 12.00
C THR A 35 -7.58 -17.46 11.55
N LEU A 36 -8.48 -16.79 10.81
CA LEU A 36 -9.70 -17.39 10.27
C LEU A 36 -9.41 -18.27 9.05
N MET A 37 -8.45 -17.85 8.22
CA MET A 37 -8.00 -18.57 7.05
C MET A 37 -6.52 -18.30 6.78
N ALA A 38 -5.81 -19.31 6.31
CA ALA A 38 -4.48 -19.17 5.74
C ALA A 38 -4.37 -20.05 4.48
N LEU A 39 -3.81 -19.48 3.42
CA LEU A 39 -3.47 -20.16 2.19
C LEU A 39 -1.96 -20.02 2.01
N GLY A 40 -1.24 -21.14 1.95
CA GLY A 40 0.22 -21.12 2.07
C GLY A 40 0.68 -20.87 3.51
N ASN A 41 1.93 -20.44 3.68
CA ASN A 41 2.56 -20.20 4.98
C ASN A 41 2.47 -18.71 5.38
N PRO A 42 1.62 -18.34 6.35
CA PRO A 42 1.49 -16.94 6.79
C PRO A 42 2.70 -16.46 7.61
N GLU A 43 3.54 -17.37 8.11
CA GLU A 43 4.76 -17.04 8.85
C GLU A 43 5.96 -16.81 7.92
N ALA A 44 5.81 -17.01 6.61
CA ALA A 44 6.86 -16.77 5.64
C ALA A 44 7.32 -15.31 5.67
N LEU A 45 8.64 -15.11 5.79
CA LEU A 45 9.22 -13.77 5.75
C LEU A 45 9.10 -13.17 4.35
N ILE A 46 8.63 -11.93 4.31
CA ILE A 46 8.48 -11.10 3.11
C ILE A 46 9.09 -9.72 3.36
N PHE A 47 9.36 -9.00 2.28
CA PHE A 47 9.45 -7.55 2.33
C PHE A 47 8.05 -6.98 2.03
N PRO A 48 7.36 -6.30 2.97
CA PRO A 48 6.07 -5.68 2.71
C PRO A 48 6.20 -4.44 1.81
N ARG A 49 7.42 -3.93 1.63
CA ARG A 49 7.76 -2.77 0.78
C ARG A 49 6.83 -1.60 1.10
N SER A 50 6.23 -0.97 0.10
CA SER A 50 5.35 0.19 0.30
C SER A 50 4.08 -0.07 1.12
N ALA A 51 3.75 -1.31 1.47
CA ALA A 51 2.60 -1.59 2.33
C ALA A 51 2.78 -0.99 3.74
N VAL A 52 4.01 -0.76 4.20
CA VAL A 52 4.29 -0.23 5.55
C VAL A 52 4.23 1.31 5.68
N LYS A 53 3.91 2.03 4.60
CA LYS A 53 3.89 3.50 4.63
C LYS A 53 2.96 4.14 5.66
N PRO A 54 1.79 3.56 6.00
CA PRO A 54 0.97 4.09 7.09
C PRO A 54 1.72 4.17 8.43
N PHE A 55 2.52 3.17 8.77
CA PHE A 55 3.35 3.18 9.99
C PHE A 55 4.49 4.22 9.90
N GLN A 56 5.06 4.41 8.72
CA GLN A 56 6.07 5.44 8.46
C GLN A 56 5.48 6.86 8.57
N ALA A 57 4.20 7.03 8.23
CA ALA A 57 3.47 8.28 8.42
C ALA A 57 3.20 8.54 9.92
N ILE A 58 2.80 7.52 10.70
CA ILE A 58 2.70 7.62 12.17
C ILE A 58 4.05 8.06 12.76
N ALA A 59 5.16 7.46 12.33
CA ALA A 59 6.49 7.87 12.77
C ALA A 59 6.80 9.34 12.45
N SER A 60 6.39 9.82 11.28
CA SER A 60 6.56 11.22 10.91
C SER A 60 5.78 12.15 11.85
N LEU A 61 4.53 11.80 12.18
CA LEU A 61 3.72 12.54 13.15
C LEU A 61 4.34 12.53 14.55
N ARG A 62 4.85 11.39 15.02
CA ARG A 62 5.52 11.26 16.33
C ARG A 62 6.82 12.06 16.41
N CYS A 63 7.48 12.30 15.29
CA CYS A 63 8.63 13.21 15.17
C CYS A 63 8.23 14.69 15.06
N GLY A 64 6.93 15.01 15.15
CA GLY A 64 6.41 16.38 15.15
C GLY A 64 6.06 16.94 13.77
N ALA A 65 6.03 16.13 12.71
CA ALA A 65 5.59 16.61 11.39
C ALA A 65 4.14 17.09 11.45
N GLU A 66 3.92 18.35 11.07
CA GLU A 66 2.57 18.89 10.86
C GLU A 66 2.11 18.60 9.44
N LEU A 67 1.13 17.70 9.33
CA LEU A 67 0.53 17.27 8.07
C LEU A 67 -0.98 17.42 8.19
N ASP A 68 -1.60 18.08 7.21
CA ASP A 68 -3.07 18.01 7.04
C ASP A 68 -3.50 16.61 6.54
N ASP A 69 -4.81 16.35 6.49
CA ASP A 69 -5.33 15.02 6.13
C ASP A 69 -4.94 14.59 4.70
N GLU A 70 -4.88 15.52 3.74
CA GLU A 70 -4.51 15.22 2.35
C GLU A 70 -3.02 14.89 2.23
N GLN A 71 -2.17 15.67 2.91
CA GLN A 71 -0.74 15.45 3.00
C GLN A 71 -0.41 14.15 3.73
N LEU A 72 -1.15 13.84 4.80
CA LEU A 72 -0.97 12.61 5.57
C LEU A 72 -1.38 11.37 4.73
N ALA A 73 -2.45 11.47 3.95
CA ALA A 73 -2.81 10.43 2.99
C ALA A 73 -1.73 10.23 1.92
N LEU A 74 -1.13 11.32 1.43
CA LEU A 74 0.00 11.23 0.49
C LEU A 74 1.27 10.65 1.15
N ALA A 75 1.53 10.93 2.42
CA ALA A 75 2.63 10.30 3.17
C ALA A 75 2.47 8.77 3.26
N CYS A 76 1.22 8.29 3.29
CA CYS A 76 0.89 6.88 3.24
C CYS A 76 0.96 6.27 1.83
N ALA A 77 1.08 7.07 0.78
CA ALA A 77 0.73 6.68 -0.58
C ALA A 77 1.79 5.87 -1.33
N SER A 78 1.32 5.06 -2.28
CA SER A 78 2.09 4.69 -3.48
C SER A 78 1.41 5.29 -4.70
N HIS A 79 1.36 6.61 -4.75
CA HIS A 79 0.57 7.34 -5.73
C HIS A 79 1.06 7.11 -7.17
N ILE A 80 0.24 7.51 -8.13
CA ILE A 80 0.51 7.35 -9.56
C ILE A 80 1.18 8.57 -10.20
N GLY A 81 1.42 9.63 -9.43
CA GLY A 81 2.23 10.78 -9.85
C GLY A 81 1.49 11.77 -10.74
N THR A 82 0.15 11.81 -10.68
CA THR A 82 -0.64 12.88 -11.31
C THR A 82 -0.19 14.26 -10.84
N PHE A 83 -0.48 15.30 -11.61
CA PHE A 83 -0.17 16.68 -11.20
C PHE A 83 -0.73 17.04 -9.82
N ALA A 84 -1.92 16.55 -9.46
CA ALA A 84 -2.49 16.73 -8.13
C ALA A 84 -1.62 16.10 -7.02
N HIS A 85 -1.09 14.88 -7.22
CA HIS A 85 -0.16 14.28 -6.25
C HIS A 85 1.14 15.08 -6.13
N GLN A 86 1.67 15.53 -7.26
CA GLN A 86 2.90 16.32 -7.29
C GLN A 86 2.72 17.68 -6.57
N ASP A 87 1.56 18.32 -6.74
CA ASP A 87 1.21 19.55 -6.04
C ASP A 87 1.17 19.36 -4.52
N VAL A 88 0.50 18.31 -4.03
CA VAL A 88 0.49 17.99 -2.59
C VAL A 88 1.92 17.80 -2.07
N ALA A 89 2.75 17.03 -2.77
CA ALA A 89 4.16 16.81 -2.37
C ALA A 89 4.96 18.12 -2.31
N ARG A 90 4.76 19.04 -3.28
CA ARG A 90 5.41 20.36 -3.28
C ARG A 90 4.93 21.22 -2.12
N ARG A 91 3.62 21.21 -1.81
CA ARG A 91 3.07 21.95 -0.66
C ARG A 91 3.59 21.43 0.67
N MET A 92 3.74 20.10 0.81
CA MET A 92 4.40 19.50 1.97
C MET A 92 5.82 20.06 2.11
N LEU A 93 6.65 19.98 1.07
CA LEU A 93 8.03 20.47 1.12
C LEU A 93 8.07 21.97 1.45
N ALA A 94 7.24 22.78 0.79
CA ALA A 94 7.19 24.21 0.98
C ALA A 94 6.80 24.62 2.41
N SER A 95 5.92 23.86 3.09
CA SER A 95 5.54 24.17 4.48
C SER A 95 6.72 24.04 5.46
N ALA A 96 7.75 23.28 5.11
CA ALA A 96 9.00 23.16 5.87
C ALA A 96 10.15 24.02 5.32
N GLY A 97 9.90 24.89 4.33
CA GLY A 97 10.91 25.68 3.65
C GLY A 97 11.87 24.84 2.78
N LEU A 98 11.40 23.69 2.29
CA LEU A 98 12.13 22.76 1.43
C LEU A 98 11.58 22.79 0.00
N ASN A 99 12.29 22.14 -0.93
CA ASN A 99 11.89 22.01 -2.32
C ASN A 99 12.22 20.62 -2.89
N GLU A 100 11.94 20.39 -4.17
CA GLU A 100 12.12 19.07 -4.79
C GLU A 100 13.56 18.54 -4.74
N SER A 101 14.57 19.42 -4.64
CA SER A 101 15.98 19.00 -4.55
C SER A 101 16.35 18.39 -3.19
N ASP A 102 15.53 18.58 -2.16
CA ASP A 102 15.70 17.93 -0.86
C ASP A 102 15.25 16.45 -0.88
N LEU A 103 14.47 16.05 -1.90
CA LEU A 103 14.05 14.66 -2.06
C LEU A 103 15.21 13.78 -2.53
N GLN A 104 15.45 12.69 -1.80
CA GLN A 104 16.44 11.67 -2.13
C GLN A 104 15.81 10.44 -2.80
N CYS A 105 14.50 10.45 -3.07
CA CYS A 105 13.88 9.42 -3.91
C CYS A 105 14.26 9.61 -5.38
N PRO A 106 14.25 8.54 -6.20
CA PRO A 106 14.58 8.63 -7.61
C PRO A 106 13.68 9.63 -8.36
N GLN A 107 14.21 10.27 -9.40
CA GLN A 107 13.39 10.96 -10.38
C GLN A 107 12.70 9.94 -11.28
N SER A 108 11.39 10.10 -11.50
CA SER A 108 10.64 9.20 -12.40
C SER A 108 9.65 9.94 -13.28
N TRP A 109 9.16 9.23 -14.28
CA TRP A 109 7.89 9.59 -14.91
C TRP A 109 6.73 9.19 -14.00
N PRO A 110 5.58 9.85 -14.10
CA PRO A 110 4.34 9.37 -13.49
C PRO A 110 4.01 7.95 -13.96
N VAL A 111 3.38 7.19 -13.07
CA VAL A 111 2.75 5.90 -13.43
C VAL A 111 1.48 6.16 -14.25
N ASP A 112 0.77 7.25 -13.95
CA ASP A 112 -0.41 7.69 -14.69
C ASP A 112 -0.05 8.03 -16.15
N SER A 113 -0.64 7.30 -17.09
CA SER A 113 -0.31 7.40 -18.51
C SER A 113 -0.75 8.74 -19.12
N ALA A 114 -1.88 9.29 -18.66
CA ALA A 114 -2.38 10.59 -19.11
C ALA A 114 -1.44 11.72 -18.68
N THR A 115 -1.06 11.77 -17.40
CA THR A 115 -0.09 12.75 -16.88
C THR A 115 1.26 12.59 -17.57
N ARG A 116 1.75 11.37 -17.76
CA ARG A 116 3.01 11.13 -18.48
C ARG A 116 2.95 11.64 -19.93
N THR A 117 1.83 11.42 -20.61
CA THR A 117 1.62 11.91 -21.99
C THR A 117 1.63 13.43 -22.02
N GLN A 118 0.89 14.07 -21.11
CA GLN A 118 0.87 15.53 -21.00
C GLN A 118 2.25 16.11 -20.71
N MET A 119 2.98 15.57 -19.72
CA MET A 119 4.34 15.99 -19.43
C MET A 119 5.28 15.83 -20.63
N THR A 120 5.09 14.79 -21.44
CA THR A 120 5.90 14.58 -22.66
C THR A 120 5.60 15.65 -23.72
N LEU A 121 4.31 15.97 -23.92
CA LEU A 121 3.87 17.00 -24.88
C LEU A 121 4.32 18.40 -24.45
N GLU A 122 4.38 18.66 -23.15
CA GLU A 122 4.85 19.92 -22.56
C GLU A 122 6.37 19.97 -22.35
N HIS A 123 7.10 18.94 -22.78
CA HIS A 123 8.56 18.81 -22.60
C HIS A 123 9.04 18.94 -21.14
N LEU A 124 8.20 18.52 -20.18
CA LEU A 124 8.55 18.48 -18.76
C LEU A 124 9.47 17.29 -18.46
N PRO A 125 10.50 17.45 -17.60
CA PRO A 125 11.41 16.36 -17.26
C PRO A 125 10.77 15.38 -16.26
N LYS A 126 11.45 14.24 -16.04
CA LYS A 126 11.22 13.42 -14.84
C LYS A 126 11.45 14.27 -13.58
N SER A 127 10.72 13.99 -12.51
CA SER A 127 10.87 14.69 -11.24
C SER A 127 10.81 13.73 -10.06
N ALA A 128 11.38 14.16 -8.92
CA ALA A 128 11.32 13.39 -7.68
C ALA A 128 9.89 13.38 -7.11
N VAL A 129 9.11 14.45 -7.31
CA VAL A 129 7.71 14.52 -6.86
C VAL A 129 6.77 13.61 -7.67
N ALA A 130 7.12 13.27 -8.91
CA ALA A 130 6.39 12.29 -9.71
C ALA A 130 6.63 10.83 -9.26
N PHE A 131 7.68 10.59 -8.47
CA PHE A 131 7.97 9.27 -7.92
C PHE A 131 6.92 8.86 -6.89
N ASN A 132 6.43 7.63 -7.00
CA ASN A 132 5.31 7.11 -6.20
C ASN A 132 5.52 7.10 -4.67
N CYS A 133 6.74 7.34 -4.19
CA CYS A 133 7.04 7.46 -2.76
C CYS A 133 7.29 8.91 -2.32
N SER A 134 7.15 9.91 -3.19
CA SER A 134 7.54 11.28 -2.88
C SER A 134 6.81 11.84 -1.65
N GLY A 135 5.53 11.52 -1.47
CA GLY A 135 4.77 11.87 -0.26
C GLY A 135 5.39 11.33 1.04
N LYS A 136 5.76 10.04 1.08
CA LYS A 136 6.47 9.46 2.24
C LYS A 136 7.80 10.18 2.52
N HIS A 137 8.55 10.49 1.46
CA HIS A 137 9.83 11.19 1.59
C HIS A 137 9.63 12.62 2.10
N ALA A 138 8.62 13.34 1.61
CA ALA A 138 8.24 14.64 2.14
C ALA A 138 7.84 14.55 3.62
N GLY A 139 7.07 13.53 4.01
CA GLY A 139 6.75 13.26 5.42
C GLY A 139 7.99 13.07 6.30
N PHE A 140 8.99 12.30 5.84
CA PHE A 140 10.25 12.15 6.55
C PHE A 140 11.06 13.44 6.67
N LEU A 141 11.08 14.26 5.61
CA LEU A 141 11.75 15.55 5.63
C LEU A 141 11.08 16.53 6.61
N LEU A 142 9.75 16.55 6.64
CA LEU A 142 8.98 17.39 7.57
C LEU A 142 9.24 16.94 9.02
N ALA A 143 9.27 15.64 9.26
CA ALA A 143 9.62 15.06 10.56
C ALA A 143 11.05 15.40 10.98
N ALA A 144 12.01 15.34 10.05
CA ALA A 144 13.39 15.69 10.32
C ALA A 144 13.56 17.19 10.65
N LYS A 145 12.79 18.06 9.98
CA LYS A 145 12.74 19.50 10.28
C LYS A 145 12.11 19.78 11.63
N ALA A 146 10.95 19.17 11.92
CA ALA A 146 10.21 19.39 13.16
C ALA A 146 10.99 18.91 14.40
N SER A 147 11.69 17.77 14.29
CA SER A 147 12.52 17.23 15.37
C SER A 147 13.90 17.89 15.51
N GLY A 148 14.29 18.78 14.57
CA GLY A 148 15.59 19.42 14.56
C GLY A 148 16.77 18.49 14.23
N SER A 149 16.52 17.29 13.71
CA SER A 149 17.56 16.28 13.41
C SER A 149 18.39 16.58 12.16
N GLY A 150 18.01 17.61 11.39
CA GLY A 150 18.59 17.91 10.07
C GLY A 150 17.99 17.04 8.97
N THR A 151 17.91 17.55 7.75
CA THR A 151 17.31 16.82 6.61
C THR A 151 18.32 15.99 5.83
N ALA A 152 19.62 16.25 6.00
CA ALA A 152 20.66 15.48 5.33
C ALA A 152 20.68 14.04 5.86
N GLY A 153 20.61 13.06 4.96
CA GLY A 153 20.69 11.65 5.33
C GLY A 153 19.43 11.11 6.02
N TYR A 154 18.24 11.71 5.81
CA TYR A 154 16.99 11.22 6.39
C TYR A 154 16.62 9.78 6.00
N LEU A 155 17.31 9.18 5.03
CA LEU A 155 17.19 7.78 4.62
C LEU A 155 18.13 6.82 5.36
N ASP A 156 19.11 7.34 6.08
CA ASP A 156 20.04 6.54 6.88
C ASP A 156 19.26 5.80 7.98
N PRO A 157 19.41 4.46 8.13
CA PRO A 157 18.78 3.69 9.19
C PRO A 157 18.97 4.26 10.61
N ASP A 158 20.10 4.93 10.87
CA ASP A 158 20.42 5.53 12.17
C ASP A 158 19.84 6.94 12.34
N HIS A 159 19.34 7.56 11.26
CA HIS A 159 18.69 8.87 11.34
C HIS A 159 17.46 8.80 12.27
N PRO A 160 17.21 9.81 13.12
CA PRO A 160 16.12 9.78 14.11
C PRO A 160 14.74 9.41 13.53
N VAL A 161 14.41 9.92 12.34
CA VAL A 161 13.15 9.57 11.65
C VAL A 161 13.05 8.09 11.27
N GLN A 162 14.15 7.46 10.85
CA GLN A 162 14.16 6.03 10.49
C GLN A 162 14.15 5.15 11.74
N ARG A 163 14.83 5.56 12.81
CA ARG A 163 14.72 4.90 14.13
C ARG A 163 13.29 4.95 14.67
N MET A 164 12.61 6.10 14.54
CA MET A 164 11.19 6.22 14.89
C MET A 164 10.33 5.31 14.00
N ALA A 165 10.55 5.31 12.68
CA ALA A 165 9.83 4.41 11.76
C ALA A 165 10.00 2.94 12.12
N ARG A 166 11.22 2.51 12.47
CA ARG A 166 11.50 1.16 12.97
C ARG A 166 10.74 0.87 14.26
N SER A 167 10.77 1.78 15.23
CA SER A 167 10.06 1.61 16.51
C SER A 167 8.55 1.48 16.33
N VAL A 168 7.93 2.28 15.47
CA VAL A 168 6.49 2.16 15.16
C VAL A 168 6.20 0.84 14.47
N LEU A 169 7.06 0.39 13.55
CA LEU A 169 6.88 -0.90 12.89
C LEU A 169 6.99 -2.07 13.87
N GLU A 170 7.95 -2.03 14.79
CA GLU A 170 8.10 -3.05 15.84
C GLU A 170 6.90 -3.07 16.79
N GLU A 171 6.34 -1.90 17.11
CA GLU A 171 5.15 -1.77 17.95
C GLU A 171 3.89 -2.37 17.32
N PHE A 172 3.63 -2.09 16.03
CA PHE A 172 2.39 -2.53 15.37
C PHE A 172 2.50 -3.94 14.77
N CYS A 173 3.65 -4.26 14.16
CA CYS A 173 3.85 -5.49 13.39
C CYS A 173 4.65 -6.55 14.14
N GLY A 174 5.30 -6.19 15.26
CA GLY A 174 6.21 -7.08 15.99
C GLY A 174 7.64 -7.11 15.41
N PRO A 175 8.45 -8.12 15.78
CA PRO A 175 9.88 -8.15 15.48
C PRO A 175 10.23 -8.02 13.99
N LEU A 176 11.31 -7.27 13.71
CA LEU A 176 11.82 -7.02 12.37
C LEU A 176 13.17 -7.73 12.17
N PRO A 177 13.19 -8.99 11.71
CA PRO A 177 14.40 -9.82 11.68
C PRO A 177 15.49 -9.32 10.74
N PHE A 178 15.15 -8.51 9.73
CA PHE A 178 16.12 -7.98 8.77
C PHE A 178 15.70 -6.58 8.29
N THR A 179 16.69 -5.77 7.93
CA THR A 179 16.49 -4.47 7.28
C THR A 179 17.49 -4.34 6.14
N GLY A 180 16.98 -4.15 4.92
CA GLY A 180 17.76 -3.80 3.74
C GLY A 180 17.45 -2.39 3.26
N ILE A 181 17.72 -2.12 1.99
CA ILE A 181 17.45 -0.83 1.34
C ILE A 181 16.42 -1.05 0.23
N ASP A 182 15.36 -0.24 0.22
CA ASP A 182 14.32 -0.25 -0.81
C ASP A 182 14.80 0.51 -2.07
N GLY A 183 14.16 0.29 -3.22
CA GLY A 183 14.45 1.01 -4.47
C GLY A 183 14.17 2.53 -4.41
N CYS A 184 13.49 3.01 -3.36
CA CYS A 184 13.36 4.44 -3.08
C CYS A 184 14.51 5.00 -2.23
N GLY A 185 15.43 4.15 -1.75
CA GLY A 185 16.55 4.50 -0.88
C GLY A 185 16.28 4.39 0.62
N ALA A 186 15.01 4.31 1.05
CA ALA A 186 14.66 4.15 2.46
C ALA A 186 14.88 2.72 2.98
N PRO A 187 15.00 2.51 4.30
CA PRO A 187 15.07 1.17 4.89
C PRO A 187 13.89 0.28 4.53
N ALA A 188 14.17 -0.97 4.14
CA ALA A 188 13.19 -2.00 3.81
C ALA A 188 13.25 -3.13 4.84
N VAL A 189 12.27 -3.20 5.73
CA VAL A 189 12.20 -4.21 6.79
C VAL A 189 11.65 -5.53 6.25
N GLN A 190 12.06 -6.66 6.82
CA GLN A 190 11.35 -7.93 6.67
C GLN A 190 10.45 -8.17 7.87
N MET A 191 9.34 -8.87 7.64
CA MET A 191 8.42 -9.40 8.65
C MET A 191 7.65 -10.59 8.06
N SER A 192 6.94 -11.36 8.88
CA SER A 192 6.03 -12.37 8.34
C SER A 192 4.80 -11.73 7.69
N LEU A 193 4.14 -12.46 6.79
CA LEU A 193 2.88 -11.99 6.21
C LEU A 193 1.81 -11.77 7.30
N LYS A 194 1.79 -12.63 8.32
CA LYS A 194 0.92 -12.50 9.49
C LYS A 194 1.22 -11.24 10.31
N SER A 195 2.49 -10.91 10.53
CA SER A 195 2.89 -9.65 11.18
C SER A 195 2.37 -8.41 10.44
N LEU A 196 2.41 -8.43 9.10
CA LEU A 196 1.83 -7.35 8.29
C LEU A 196 0.31 -7.25 8.50
N ALA A 197 -0.40 -8.38 8.45
CA ALA A 197 -1.84 -8.42 8.72
C ALA A 197 -2.17 -7.91 10.13
N HIS A 198 -1.44 -8.34 11.15
CA HIS A 198 -1.62 -7.87 12.52
C HIS A 198 -1.41 -6.36 12.62
N GLY A 199 -0.36 -5.82 12.01
CA GLY A 199 -0.12 -4.37 12.00
C GLY A 199 -1.28 -3.58 11.39
N PHE A 200 -1.86 -4.05 10.29
CA PHE A 200 -3.02 -3.41 9.66
C PHE A 200 -4.28 -3.50 10.51
N GLN A 201 -4.50 -4.61 11.19
CA GLN A 201 -5.57 -4.73 12.17
C GLN A 201 -5.38 -3.72 13.30
N GLN A 202 -4.18 -3.64 13.87
CA GLN A 202 -3.84 -2.69 14.94
C GLN A 202 -4.01 -1.23 14.50
N LEU A 203 -3.73 -0.88 13.24
CA LEU A 203 -4.01 0.46 12.72
C LEU A 203 -5.48 0.85 12.87
N VAL A 204 -6.41 -0.07 12.58
CA VAL A 204 -7.85 0.22 12.60
C VAL A 204 -8.43 0.26 14.02
N VAL A 205 -7.91 -0.57 14.93
CA VAL A 205 -8.43 -0.65 16.31
C VAL A 205 -7.70 0.26 17.30
N SER A 206 -6.53 0.79 16.94
CA SER A 206 -5.71 1.59 17.84
C SER A 206 -6.41 2.87 18.30
N GLU A 207 -6.39 3.12 19.60
CA GLU A 207 -6.85 4.37 20.22
C GLU A 207 -5.79 5.50 20.17
N GLN A 208 -4.59 5.20 19.67
CA GLN A 208 -3.54 6.21 19.53
C GLN A 208 -3.93 7.26 18.50
N LYS A 209 -3.78 8.54 18.90
CA LYS A 209 -4.15 9.70 18.10
C LYS A 209 -3.53 9.67 16.70
N GLU A 210 -2.25 9.35 16.56
CA GLU A 210 -1.55 9.33 15.28
C GLU A 210 -2.08 8.24 14.35
N ALA A 211 -2.38 7.05 14.88
CA ALA A 211 -2.97 5.96 14.10
C ALA A 211 -4.38 6.32 13.61
N GLN A 212 -5.22 6.88 14.49
CA GLN A 212 -6.57 7.34 14.13
C GLN A 212 -6.52 8.41 13.03
N ARG A 213 -5.59 9.37 13.13
CA ARG A 213 -5.38 10.40 12.10
C ARG A 213 -4.94 9.81 10.77
N VAL A 214 -4.02 8.84 10.78
CA VAL A 214 -3.56 8.17 9.54
C VAL A 214 -4.71 7.43 8.87
N VAL A 215 -5.49 6.65 9.62
CA VAL A 215 -6.65 5.93 9.08
C VAL A 215 -7.71 6.90 8.54
N ALA A 216 -8.03 7.96 9.29
CA ALA A 216 -8.97 8.99 8.86
C ALA A 216 -8.51 9.69 7.58
N ALA A 217 -7.24 10.12 7.51
CA ALA A 217 -6.65 10.75 6.34
C ALA A 217 -6.75 9.85 5.09
N MET A 218 -6.39 8.58 5.20
CA MET A 218 -6.50 7.62 4.09
C MET A 218 -7.95 7.47 3.62
N ARG A 219 -8.92 7.42 4.53
CA ARG A 219 -10.36 7.31 4.23
C ARG A 219 -10.97 8.58 3.64
N ASN A 220 -10.52 9.74 4.10
CA ASN A 220 -11.01 11.04 3.65
C ASN A 220 -10.40 11.46 2.30
N HIS A 221 -9.18 11.01 2.01
CA HIS A 221 -8.44 11.32 0.78
C HIS A 221 -7.94 10.05 0.08
N PRO A 222 -8.82 9.09 -0.26
CA PRO A 222 -8.42 7.81 -0.86
C PRO A 222 -7.69 8.00 -2.18
N TRP A 223 -8.07 9.04 -2.94
CA TRP A 223 -7.41 9.41 -4.18
C TRP A 223 -5.92 9.64 -4.02
N ALA A 224 -5.45 10.17 -2.88
CA ALA A 224 -4.03 10.46 -2.67
C ALA A 224 -3.21 9.18 -2.49
N VAL A 225 -3.83 8.09 -2.01
CA VAL A 225 -3.15 6.82 -1.70
C VAL A 225 -2.67 6.11 -2.98
N ARG A 226 -3.53 6.07 -4.02
CA ARG A 226 -3.22 5.36 -5.27
C ARG A 226 -3.74 6.04 -6.55
N GLY A 227 -4.46 7.16 -6.46
CA GLY A 227 -5.10 7.83 -7.59
C GLY A 227 -6.57 7.42 -7.78
N LYS A 228 -7.40 8.32 -8.30
CA LYS A 228 -8.82 8.04 -8.62
C LYS A 228 -8.94 6.91 -9.64
N GLY A 229 -9.95 6.05 -9.51
CA GLY A 229 -10.16 4.91 -10.42
C GLY A 229 -9.18 3.75 -10.22
N HIS A 230 -8.25 3.84 -9.26
CA HIS A 230 -7.32 2.74 -8.99
C HIS A 230 -7.78 1.86 -7.82
N PRO A 231 -7.45 0.55 -7.83
CA PRO A 231 -8.05 -0.43 -6.93
C PRO A 231 -8.06 -0.07 -5.46
N ASN A 232 -6.93 0.38 -4.90
CA ASN A 232 -6.85 0.69 -3.47
C ASN A 232 -7.69 1.91 -3.11
N SER A 233 -7.74 2.94 -3.96
CA SER A 233 -8.55 4.14 -3.72
C SER A 233 -10.04 3.79 -3.76
N GLU A 234 -10.47 3.02 -4.77
CA GLU A 234 -11.87 2.60 -4.92
C GLU A 234 -12.33 1.72 -3.75
N VAL A 235 -11.49 0.78 -3.31
CA VAL A 235 -11.81 -0.05 -2.14
C VAL A 235 -11.97 0.80 -0.88
N ILE A 236 -11.06 1.75 -0.64
CA ILE A 236 -11.16 2.64 0.53
C ILE A 236 -12.44 3.47 0.46
N GLU A 237 -12.70 4.10 -0.69
CA GLU A 237 -13.84 5.00 -0.91
C GLU A 237 -15.19 4.30 -0.74
N GLN A 238 -15.32 3.07 -1.27
CA GLN A 238 -16.60 2.36 -1.31
C GLN A 238 -16.87 1.50 -0.07
N THR A 239 -15.86 1.18 0.75
CA THR A 239 -16.02 0.23 1.87
C THR A 239 -15.60 0.78 3.22
N GLY A 240 -14.85 1.89 3.24
CA GLY A 240 -14.21 2.39 4.46
C GLY A 240 -13.07 1.49 4.97
N ALA A 241 -12.70 0.42 4.28
CA ALA A 241 -11.48 -0.31 4.59
C ALA A 241 -10.25 0.59 4.37
N ILE A 242 -9.13 0.30 5.05
CA ILE A 242 -7.83 0.79 4.61
C ILE A 242 -7.20 -0.24 3.68
N ALA A 243 -6.67 0.19 2.54
CA ALA A 243 -6.03 -0.68 1.56
C ALA A 243 -4.67 -0.14 1.16
N LYS A 244 -3.64 -1.00 1.18
CA LYS A 244 -2.29 -0.58 0.81
C LYS A 244 -1.52 -1.66 0.08
N LEU A 245 -1.25 -1.40 -1.20
CA LEU A 245 -0.32 -2.21 -1.99
C LEU A 245 1.13 -1.99 -1.55
N GLY A 246 1.89 -3.07 -1.60
CA GLY A 246 3.34 -3.08 -1.69
C GLY A 246 3.80 -3.52 -3.08
N ALA A 247 5.04 -3.20 -3.44
CA ALA A 247 5.66 -3.75 -4.65
C ALA A 247 5.80 -5.28 -4.53
N GLU A 248 6.05 -5.96 -5.65
CA GLU A 248 6.23 -7.41 -5.68
C GLU A 248 5.03 -8.18 -5.11
N GLY A 249 3.81 -7.81 -5.52
CA GLY A 249 2.59 -8.60 -5.26
C GLY A 249 2.15 -8.63 -3.81
N VAL A 250 2.50 -7.63 -3.00
CA VAL A 250 2.05 -7.48 -1.61
C VAL A 250 0.79 -6.62 -1.55
N LEU A 251 -0.17 -7.02 -0.74
CA LEU A 251 -1.34 -6.21 -0.41
C LEU A 251 -1.76 -6.48 1.03
N ALA A 252 -2.14 -5.43 1.76
CA ALA A 252 -2.84 -5.54 3.02
C ALA A 252 -4.10 -4.66 3.01
N MET A 253 -5.19 -5.20 3.54
CA MET A 253 -6.47 -4.51 3.70
C MET A 253 -7.07 -4.81 5.07
N ALA A 254 -7.55 -3.77 5.77
CA ALA A 254 -8.29 -3.95 7.03
C ALA A 254 -9.62 -3.20 6.96
N ALA A 255 -10.71 -3.93 7.15
CA ALA A 255 -12.07 -3.40 7.13
C ALA A 255 -12.41 -2.63 8.43
N PRO A 256 -13.46 -1.80 8.45
CA PRO A 256 -13.87 -1.06 9.66
C PRO A 256 -14.13 -1.94 10.88
N ASN A 257 -14.58 -3.18 10.67
CA ASN A 257 -14.78 -4.17 11.73
C ASN A 257 -13.48 -4.88 12.17
N SER A 258 -12.31 -4.40 11.75
CA SER A 258 -10.95 -4.94 12.01
C SER A 258 -10.61 -6.30 11.40
N LEU A 259 -11.50 -6.86 10.59
CA LEU A 259 -11.17 -8.03 9.78
C LEU A 259 -10.11 -7.64 8.75
N THR A 260 -9.03 -8.41 8.70
CA THR A 260 -7.82 -8.00 7.98
C THR A 260 -7.31 -9.11 7.08
N VAL A 261 -6.94 -8.75 5.86
CA VAL A 261 -6.35 -9.65 4.87
C VAL A 261 -4.97 -9.14 4.49
N ALA A 262 -4.00 -10.05 4.43
CA ALA A 262 -2.71 -9.77 3.79
C ALA A 262 -2.37 -10.87 2.78
N ILE A 263 -1.81 -10.45 1.64
CA ILE A 263 -1.46 -11.31 0.50
C ILE A 263 -0.03 -11.00 0.06
N LYS A 264 0.72 -12.04 -0.32
CA LYS A 264 1.95 -11.95 -1.10
C LYS A 264 1.90 -12.95 -2.26
N MET A 265 1.97 -12.47 -3.50
CA MET A 265 2.18 -13.31 -4.69
C MET A 265 3.66 -13.63 -4.86
N LEU A 266 4.02 -14.89 -5.09
CA LEU A 266 5.40 -15.34 -5.26
C LEU A 266 6.09 -14.69 -6.46
N ASP A 267 5.38 -14.60 -7.59
CA ASP A 267 5.87 -14.04 -8.86
C ASP A 267 5.92 -12.50 -8.89
N GLY A 268 5.52 -11.85 -7.79
CA GLY A 268 5.48 -10.39 -7.69
C GLY A 268 4.34 -9.71 -8.44
N SER A 269 3.44 -10.48 -9.08
CA SER A 269 2.31 -9.97 -9.83
C SER A 269 1.26 -9.33 -8.92
N SER A 270 0.63 -8.25 -9.37
CA SER A 270 -0.56 -7.67 -8.73
C SER A 270 -1.86 -8.18 -9.35
N ARG A 271 -1.79 -9.04 -10.37
CA ARG A 271 -2.97 -9.49 -11.13
C ARG A 271 -3.88 -10.34 -10.23
N GLY A 272 -5.07 -9.82 -9.96
CA GLY A 272 -6.07 -10.48 -9.12
C GLY A 272 -5.84 -10.34 -7.61
N THR A 273 -4.78 -9.65 -7.16
CA THR A 273 -4.49 -9.49 -5.74
C THR A 273 -5.55 -8.65 -5.02
N ASP A 274 -5.96 -7.52 -5.59
CA ASP A 274 -7.02 -6.67 -5.03
C ASP A 274 -8.37 -7.40 -4.97
N LEU A 275 -8.71 -8.13 -6.04
CA LEU A 275 -9.94 -8.93 -6.11
C LEU A 275 -9.93 -10.08 -5.09
N LEU A 276 -8.80 -10.78 -4.92
CA LEU A 276 -8.68 -11.83 -3.91
C LEU A 276 -8.87 -11.27 -2.50
N ALA A 277 -8.21 -10.15 -2.16
CA ALA A 277 -8.38 -9.54 -0.84
C ALA A 277 -9.83 -9.09 -0.61
N LEU A 278 -10.44 -8.48 -1.62
CA LEU A 278 -11.83 -8.06 -1.58
C LEU A 278 -12.79 -9.25 -1.40
N SER A 279 -12.59 -10.35 -2.13
CA SER A 279 -13.40 -11.56 -2.01
C SER A 279 -13.25 -12.21 -0.64
N LEU A 280 -12.05 -12.26 -0.06
CA LEU A 280 -11.83 -12.77 1.30
C LEU A 280 -12.50 -11.90 2.35
N LEU A 281 -12.39 -10.56 2.24
CA LEU A 281 -13.12 -9.66 3.13
C LEU A 281 -14.64 -9.87 3.04
N HIS A 282 -15.17 -10.07 1.83
CA HIS A 282 -16.58 -10.34 1.61
C HIS A 282 -17.03 -11.72 2.16
N GLU A 283 -16.24 -12.78 1.93
CA GLU A 283 -16.52 -14.14 2.43
C GLU A 283 -16.71 -14.15 3.95
N PHE A 284 -15.90 -13.38 4.67
CA PHE A 284 -16.02 -13.23 6.12
C PHE A 284 -16.90 -12.04 6.56
N SER A 285 -17.80 -11.58 5.69
CA SER A 285 -18.83 -10.56 6.00
C SER A 285 -18.28 -9.21 6.49
N ALA A 286 -17.08 -8.82 6.04
CA ALA A 286 -16.47 -7.54 6.39
C ALA A 286 -16.81 -6.41 5.42
N ILE A 287 -17.36 -6.73 4.26
CA ILE A 287 -17.80 -5.79 3.23
C ILE A 287 -19.20 -6.18 2.76
N GLU A 288 -20.05 -5.19 2.52
CA GLU A 288 -21.42 -5.39 2.03
C GLU A 288 -21.44 -5.95 0.59
N GLU A 289 -22.41 -6.84 0.32
CA GLU A 289 -22.57 -7.47 -1.00
C GLU A 289 -22.70 -6.45 -2.15
N ALA A 290 -23.37 -5.31 -1.92
CA ALA A 290 -23.53 -4.27 -2.93
C ALA A 290 -22.17 -3.66 -3.34
N ALA A 291 -21.39 -3.19 -2.36
CA ALA A 291 -20.05 -2.65 -2.60
C ALA A 291 -19.10 -3.71 -3.20
N TYR A 292 -19.21 -4.96 -2.74
CA TYR A 292 -18.44 -6.07 -3.30
C TYR A 292 -18.73 -6.29 -4.79
N ARG A 293 -19.99 -6.31 -5.20
CA ARG A 293 -20.39 -6.50 -6.61
C ARG A 293 -19.86 -5.39 -7.50
N ASP A 294 -20.03 -4.14 -7.06
CA ASP A 294 -19.61 -2.96 -7.81
C ASP A 294 -18.09 -2.94 -7.99
N LEU A 295 -17.34 -3.11 -6.90
CA LEU A 295 -15.88 -3.21 -6.94
C LEU A 295 -15.40 -4.40 -7.77
N ARG A 296 -16.04 -5.57 -7.64
CA ARG A 296 -15.67 -6.74 -8.45
C ARG A 296 -15.84 -6.47 -9.94
N GLN A 297 -16.87 -5.74 -10.35
CA GLN A 297 -17.07 -5.35 -11.75
C GLN A 297 -16.01 -4.34 -12.21
N GLN A 298 -15.68 -3.35 -11.38
CA GLN A 298 -14.69 -2.32 -11.70
C GLN A 298 -13.26 -2.87 -11.78
N LEU A 299 -12.90 -3.80 -10.89
CA LEU A 299 -11.54 -4.31 -10.74
C LEU A 299 -11.25 -5.55 -11.59
N GLN A 300 -12.28 -6.13 -12.23
CA GLN A 300 -12.07 -7.20 -13.19
C GLN A 300 -11.21 -6.71 -14.37
N PRO A 301 -10.26 -7.54 -14.85
CA PRO A 301 -9.51 -7.20 -16.05
C PRO A 301 -10.46 -6.90 -17.21
N VAL A 302 -10.22 -5.80 -17.92
CA VAL A 302 -11.05 -5.40 -19.06
C VAL A 302 -11.11 -6.54 -20.09
N GLY A 303 -12.32 -6.86 -20.54
CA GLY A 303 -12.55 -7.86 -21.57
C GLY A 303 -11.95 -7.47 -22.92
N GLY A 304 -11.72 -8.47 -23.77
CA GLY A 304 -11.21 -8.27 -25.13
C GLY A 304 -12.22 -7.58 -26.07
N THR A 305 -11.88 -7.51 -27.35
CA THR A 305 -12.74 -6.96 -28.42
C THR A 305 -14.10 -7.64 -28.48
N ALA A 306 -15.09 -7.00 -29.13
CA ALA A 306 -16.41 -7.59 -29.35
C ALA A 306 -16.31 -9.03 -29.91
N GLY A 307 -16.95 -9.99 -29.22
CA GLY A 307 -16.89 -11.42 -29.55
C GLY A 307 -15.81 -12.23 -28.81
N ALA A 308 -14.85 -11.58 -28.15
CA ALA A 308 -13.88 -12.25 -27.29
C ALA A 308 -14.50 -12.57 -25.92
N ARG A 309 -14.28 -13.79 -25.42
CA ARG A 309 -14.51 -14.07 -23.98
C ARG A 309 -13.34 -13.48 -23.21
N ALA A 310 -13.62 -12.55 -22.30
CA ALA A 310 -12.63 -12.00 -21.39
C ALA A 310 -11.92 -13.14 -20.63
N ALA A 311 -10.66 -12.93 -20.27
CA ALA A 311 -9.98 -13.86 -19.38
C ALA A 311 -10.73 -13.88 -18.03
N GLY A 312 -11.10 -15.07 -17.57
CA GLY A 312 -11.73 -15.25 -16.26
C GLY A 312 -10.68 -15.25 -15.15
N LEU A 313 -11.08 -14.81 -13.96
CA LEU A 313 -10.31 -14.98 -12.73
C LEU A 313 -11.09 -15.88 -11.78
N GLN A 314 -10.44 -16.96 -11.34
CA GLN A 314 -10.88 -17.79 -10.23
C GLN A 314 -9.93 -17.54 -9.05
N LEU A 315 -10.49 -17.27 -7.88
CA LEU A 315 -9.78 -16.84 -6.69
C LEU A 315 -9.84 -17.97 -5.66
N ALA A 316 -8.80 -18.11 -4.84
CA ALA A 316 -8.85 -19.00 -3.69
C ALA A 316 -10.01 -18.66 -2.74
N GLY A 317 -10.56 -19.67 -2.05
CA GLY A 317 -11.71 -19.51 -1.14
C GLY A 317 -13.08 -19.79 -1.80
N ALA A 318 -13.14 -19.88 -3.14
CA ALA A 318 -14.36 -20.18 -3.90
C ALA A 318 -14.39 -21.60 -4.51
N ASP A 319 -13.64 -22.54 -3.92
CA ASP A 319 -13.18 -23.82 -4.49
C ASP A 319 -12.29 -23.65 -5.75
N PHE A 320 -11.11 -24.27 -5.72
CA PHE A 320 -10.19 -24.33 -6.87
C PHE A 320 -10.54 -25.49 -7.81
#